data_AF-A0A6B0SS21-F1
#
_entry.id   AF-A0A6B0SS21-F1
#
_cell.length_a   1.000
_cell.length_b   1.000
_cell.length_c   1.000
_cell.angle_alpha   90.00
_cell.angle_beta   90.00
_cell.angle_gamma   90.00
#
_symmetry.space_group_name_H-M   'P 1'
#
loop_
_entity.id
_entity.type
_entity.pdbx_description
1 polymer ?
#
loop_
_entity_poly.entity_id
_entity_poly.type
_entity_poly.pdbx_seq_one_letter_code
_entity_poly.pdbx_strand_id
1 'polypeptide(L)' 'MTHRYACNACSFEIQSPNDDELIDVVREHANDEHGMNVSRAEVKEGWDHVESESGN' A
#
# COMPACT_ATOMS: atom_id res chain seq x y z
N MET A 1 10.42 8.77 -1.08
CA MET A 1 10.25 8.10 0.23
C MET A 1 9.62 6.76 -0.06
N THR A 2 9.84 5.77 0.80
CA THR A 2 9.24 4.46 0.59
C THR A 2 7.94 4.40 1.36
N HIS A 3 6.84 4.02 0.72
CA HIS A 3 5.56 3.83 1.40
C HIS A 3 5.32 2.35 1.65
N ARG A 4 4.60 2.06 2.73
CA ARG A 4 4.16 0.71 3.06
C ARG A 4 2.67 0.69 3.28
N TYR A 5 2.00 -0.31 2.74
CA TYR A 5 0.60 -0.60 3.00
C TYR A 5 0.45 -2.00 3.58
N ALA A 6 -0.31 -2.11 4.66
CA ALA A 6 -0.69 -3.37 5.28
C ALA A 6 -2.21 -3.54 5.18
N CYS A 7 -2.65 -4.66 4.62
CA CYS A 7 -4.06 -4.99 4.56
C CYS A 7 -4.56 -5.37 5.96
N ASN A 8 -5.67 -4.77 6.40
CA ASN A 8 -6.26 -5.08 7.70
C ASN A 8 -7.10 -6.38 7.70
N ALA A 9 -7.45 -6.90 6.52
CA ALA A 9 -8.31 -8.07 6.37
C ALA A 9 -7.54 -9.39 6.21
N CYS A 10 -6.27 -9.32 5.80
CA CYS A 10 -5.44 -10.49 5.54
C CYS A 10 -3.95 -10.18 5.81
N SER A 11 -3.07 -11.15 5.60
CA SER A 11 -1.62 -10.98 5.84
C SER A 11 -0.86 -10.29 4.69
N PHE A 12 -1.57 -9.63 3.77
CA PHE A 12 -0.94 -8.92 2.65
C PHE A 12 -0.27 -7.62 3.14
N GLU A 13 1.02 -7.47 2.83
CA GLU A 13 1.79 -6.25 3.06
C GLU A 13 2.64 -5.97 1.82
N ILE A 14 2.71 -4.70 1.42
CA ILE A 14 3.57 -4.25 0.32
C ILE A 14 4.30 -2.97 0.71
N GLN A 15 5.56 -2.88 0.31
CA GLN A 15 6.38 -1.69 0.45
C GLN A 15 6.97 -1.31 -0.91
N SER A 16 6.85 -0.05 -1.31
CA SER A 16 7.38 0.42 -2.59
C SER A 16 7.79 1.90 -2.51
N PRO A 17 8.89 2.30 -3.17
CA PRO A 17 9.26 3.71 -3.33
C PRO A 17 8.48 4.42 -4.45
N ASN A 18 7.64 3.70 -5.19
CA ASN A 18 6.76 4.25 -6.22
C ASN A 18 5.31 4.18 -5.76
N ASP A 19 4.77 5.34 -5.43
CA ASP A 19 3.38 5.59 -5.04
C ASP A 19 2.36 4.95 -5.98
N ASP A 20 2.51 5.15 -7.29
CA ASP A 20 1.53 4.67 -8.28
C ASP A 20 1.53 3.12 -8.35
N GLU A 21 2.70 2.49 -8.30
CA GLU A 21 2.82 1.03 -8.28
C GLU A 21 2.21 0.43 -7.01
N LEU A 22 2.51 1.01 -5.84
CA LEU A 22 1.91 0.55 -4.58
C LEU A 22 0.39 0.61 -4.65
N ILE A 23 -0.13 1.75 -5.10
CA ILE A 23 -1.57 1.99 -5.19
C ILE A 23 -2.23 1.02 -6.16
N ASP A 24 -1.63 0.75 -7.32
CA ASP A 24 -2.20 -0.20 -8.27
C ASP A 24 -2.25 -1.61 -7.69
N VAL A 25 -1.18 -2.08 -7.05
CA VAL A 25 -1.15 -3.41 -6.42
C VAL A 25 -2.15 -3.53 -5.27
N VAL A 26 -2.27 -2.52 -4.41
CA VAL A 26 -3.25 -2.55 -3.30
C VAL A 26 -4.68 -2.58 -3.83
N ARG A 27 -4.95 -1.83 -4.90
CA ARG A 27 -6.28 -1.80 -5.54
C ARG A 27 -6.62 -3.11 -6.21
N GLU A 28 -5.66 -3.71 -6.92
CA GLU A 28 -5.80 -5.03 -7.52
C GLU A 28 -6.06 -6.08 -6.43
N HIS A 29 -5.25 -6.10 -5.36
CA HIS A 29 -5.44 -6.98 -4.23
C HIS A 29 -6.83 -6.83 -3.58
N ALA A 30 -7.27 -5.59 -3.32
CA ALA A 30 -8.60 -5.35 -2.77
C ALA A 30 -9.72 -5.85 -3.71
N ASN A 31 -9.54 -5.73 -5.03
CA ASN A 31 -10.54 -6.16 -6.00
C ASN A 31 -10.59 -7.69 -6.16
N ASP A 32 -9.43 -8.33 -6.30
CA ASP A 32 -9.34 -9.76 -6.59
C ASP A 32 -9.60 -10.62 -5.34
N GLU A 33 -8.96 -10.28 -4.22
CA GLU A 33 -9.01 -11.09 -2.99
C GLU A 33 -10.22 -10.76 -2.11
N HIS A 34 -10.73 -9.52 -2.19
CA HIS A 34 -11.79 -9.03 -1.31
C HIS A 34 -13.05 -8.57 -2.07
N GLY A 35 -13.03 -8.51 -3.41
CA GLY A 35 -14.16 -7.97 -4.18
C GLY A 35 -14.45 -6.50 -3.90
N MET A 36 -13.49 -5.77 -3.32
CA MET A 36 -13.61 -4.38 -2.90
C MET A 36 -12.98 -3.47 -3.94
N ASN A 37 -13.63 -2.33 -4.23
CA ASN A 37 -13.05 -1.30 -5.08
C ASN A 37 -12.62 -0.12 -4.23
N VAL A 38 -11.33 -0.04 -3.90
CA VAL A 38 -10.75 1.06 -3.14
C VAL A 38 -10.21 2.16 -4.07
N SER A 39 -10.40 3.40 -3.66
CA SER A 39 -9.95 4.59 -4.39
C SER A 39 -8.48 4.86 -4.10
N ARG A 40 -7.78 5.53 -5.02
CA ARG A 40 -6.39 5.95 -4.78
C ARG A 40 -6.24 6.79 -3.50
N ALA A 41 -7.21 7.65 -3.22
CA ALA A 41 -7.20 8.48 -2.00
C ALA A 41 -7.24 7.62 -0.73
N GLU A 42 -8.13 6.63 -0.67
CA GLU A 42 -8.27 5.72 0.47
C GLU A 42 -6.98 4.92 0.74
N VAL A 43 -6.29 4.49 -0.32
CA VAL A 43 -4.98 3.82 -0.17
C VAL A 43 -3.94 4.78 0.40
N LYS A 44 -3.89 6.03 -0.08
CA LYS A 44 -2.96 7.07 0.41
C LYS A 44 -3.25 7.51 1.84
N GLU A 45 -4.49 7.43 2.28
CA GLU A 45 -4.85 7.72 3.67
C GLU A 45 -4.45 6.58 4.62
N GLY A 46 -4.35 5.35 4.10
CA GLY A 46 -4.06 4.15 4.90
C GLY A 46 -2.61 3.66 4.90
N TRP A 47 -1.74 4.21 4.06
CA TRP A 47 -0.33 3.79 4.00
C TRP A 47 0.55 4.54 5.02
N ASP A 48 1.71 3.95 5.32
CA ASP A 48 2.68 4.51 6.24
C ASP A 48 3.95 4.97 5.49
N HIS A 49 4.58 6.03 5.99
CA HIS A 49 5.86 6.50 5.46
C HIS A 49 6.99 5.72 6.11
N VAL A 50 7.70 4.94 5.31
CA VAL A 50 8.92 4.28 5.74
C VAL A 50 10.09 5.13 5.26
N GLU A 51 10.67 5.88 6.20
CA GLU A 51 12.00 6.42 5.99
C GLU A 51 12.96 5.23 5.94
N SER A 52 13.60 5.02 4.79
CA SER A 52 14.77 4.16 4.73
C SER A 52 15.83 4.84 5.59
N GLU A 53 15.85 4.53 6.89
CA GLU A 53 16.88 4.98 7.81
C GLU A 53 18.23 4.47 7.30
N SER A 54 18.88 5.29 6.48
CA SER A 54 20.31 5.18 6.22
C SER A 54 20.99 5.70 7.48
N GLY A 55 21.00 4.86 8.51
CA GLY A 55 21.73 5.10 9.74
C GLY A 55 23.23 5.15 9.45
N ASN A 56 23.74 6.39 9.36
CA ASN A 56 25.07 6.91 9.65
C ASN A 56 26.29 5.96 9.54
#